data_AF-A0AAN0RH29-F1
#
_entry.id   AF-A0AAN0RH29-F1
#
_cell.length_a   1.000
_cell.length_b   1.000
_cell.length_c   1.000
_cell.angle_alpha   90.00
_cell.angle_beta   90.00
_cell.angle_gamma   90.00
#
_symmetry.space_group_name_H-M   'P 1'
#
loop_
_entity.id
_entity.type
_entity.pdbx_description
1 polymer ?
#
loop_
_entity_poly.entity_id
_entity_poly.type
_entity_poly.pdbx_seq_one_letter_code
_entity_poly.pdbx_strand_id
1 'polypeptide(L)'
;MSDDVPLQLPRYVFRRANGSFRYKRNVPERLRPLIGKATLYRQLGDSYREAMQALPLVHARIEALLNDEANKSARERSLEIIRGALGDEVAEMVLAETVPEYSPIEDALNELGKDLHKQKMPTEVVQQVYTGKLKPDVLTLAMTLDQYEAYKSDTPKAAREIGQRVERLRTDMKSVFGKQKLKYTPLTDITRQDANDLRDHLLSRVSANSAVRMLGVVRTAINHVIVEHSLTIPNVFTNLKIKGAGASKHDRLPLTDSQLTLLEPAFSGDAIAWALYVTLRDTGARVSEISGLRVKDCDLVAKCLDISPTPWRSLKTTNSQRSV
;
A
#
# COMPACT_ATOMS: atom_id res chain seq x y z
N MET A 1 -14.86 19.57 -39.20
CA MET A 1 -13.46 19.21 -38.91
C MET A 1 -13.41 17.70 -38.93
N SER A 2 -12.75 17.12 -39.93
CA SER A 2 -12.65 15.67 -40.08
C SER A 2 -11.95 15.08 -38.87
N ASP A 3 -12.64 14.22 -38.15
CA ASP A 3 -12.11 13.50 -37.00
C ASP A 3 -11.11 12.46 -37.56
N ASP A 4 -9.85 12.88 -37.73
CA ASP A 4 -8.82 12.09 -38.39
C ASP A 4 -8.49 10.87 -37.53
N VAL A 5 -9.02 9.71 -37.94
CA VAL A 5 -8.89 8.45 -37.18
C VAL A 5 -7.53 7.84 -37.52
N PRO A 6 -6.64 7.63 -36.54
CA PRO A 6 -5.35 7.02 -36.80
C PRO A 6 -5.50 5.59 -37.35
N LEU A 7 -4.56 5.19 -38.21
CA LEU A 7 -4.47 3.84 -38.81
C LEU A 7 -4.49 2.71 -37.77
N GLN A 8 -4.05 2.99 -36.54
CA GLN A 8 -4.07 2.03 -35.43
C GLN A 8 -4.79 2.62 -34.22
N LEU A 9 -5.87 1.96 -33.80
CA LEU A 9 -6.61 2.35 -32.59
C LEU A 9 -5.83 1.96 -31.32
N PRO A 10 -6.00 2.72 -30.22
CA PRO A 10 -5.43 2.35 -28.93
C PRO A 10 -5.88 0.98 -28.45
N ARG A 11 -5.10 0.39 -27.55
CA ARG A 11 -5.39 -0.91 -26.95
C ARG A 11 -6.81 -0.94 -26.34
N TYR A 12 -7.51 -2.04 -26.58
CA TYR A 12 -8.90 -2.28 -26.15
C TYR A 12 -9.97 -1.41 -26.82
N VAL A 13 -9.62 -0.55 -27.77
CA VAL A 13 -10.59 0.24 -28.55
C VAL A 13 -10.89 -0.48 -29.86
N PHE A 14 -12.18 -0.55 -30.19
CA PHE A 14 -12.67 -1.18 -31.41
C PHE A 14 -13.73 -0.30 -32.06
N ARG A 15 -13.61 -0.06 -33.37
CA ARG A 15 -14.63 0.64 -34.17
C ARG A 15 -15.62 -0.35 -34.75
N ARG A 16 -16.92 -0.10 -34.54
CA ARG A 16 -18.01 -0.91 -35.08
C ARG A 16 -18.34 -0.51 -36.52
N ALA A 17 -19.06 -1.38 -37.22
CA ALA A 17 -19.53 -1.14 -38.58
C ALA A 17 -20.39 0.12 -38.72
N ASN A 18 -21.14 0.50 -37.68
CA ASN A 18 -21.94 1.73 -37.64
C ASN A 18 -21.13 3.01 -37.33
N GLY A 19 -19.79 2.92 -37.31
CA GLY A 19 -18.90 4.06 -37.08
C GLY A 19 -18.56 4.33 -35.61
N SER A 20 -19.33 3.80 -34.65
CA SER A 20 -19.11 4.06 -33.22
C SER A 20 -17.97 3.27 -32.61
N PHE A 21 -17.43 3.79 -31.50
CA PHE A 21 -16.29 3.22 -30.79
C PHE A 21 -16.74 2.46 -29.53
N ARG A 22 -16.12 1.31 -29.31
CA ARG A 22 -16.41 0.42 -28.19
C ARG A 22 -15.12 -0.05 -27.51
N TYR A 23 -15.14 -0.09 -26.19
CA TYR A 23 -14.14 -0.76 -25.39
C TYR A 23 -14.41 -2.28 -25.42
N LYS A 24 -13.36 -3.08 -25.64
CA LYS A 24 -13.38 -4.55 -25.63
C LYS A 24 -12.22 -5.08 -24.79
N ARG A 25 -12.55 -5.75 -23.68
CA ARG A 25 -11.57 -6.39 -22.79
C ARG A 25 -11.92 -7.85 -22.54
N ASN A 26 -11.02 -8.75 -22.92
CA ASN A 26 -11.17 -10.17 -22.61
C ASN A 26 -11.00 -10.41 -21.10
N VAL A 27 -11.89 -11.22 -20.54
CA VAL A 27 -11.83 -11.66 -19.15
C VAL A 27 -10.81 -12.80 -19.05
N PRO A 28 -9.84 -12.71 -18.11
CA PRO A 28 -8.90 -13.80 -17.84
C PRO A 28 -9.63 -15.13 -17.58
N GLU A 29 -9.10 -16.25 -18.07
CA GLU A 29 -9.78 -17.55 -18.01
C GLU A 29 -10.25 -17.94 -16.61
N ARG A 30 -9.38 -17.75 -15.62
CA ARG A 30 -9.68 -17.99 -14.20
C ARG A 30 -10.84 -17.15 -13.64
N LEU A 31 -11.14 -16.01 -14.25
CA LEU A 31 -12.23 -15.12 -13.81
C LEU A 31 -13.51 -15.31 -14.62
N ARG A 32 -13.50 -16.11 -15.70
CA ARG A 32 -14.71 -16.31 -16.53
C ARG A 32 -15.85 -16.99 -15.76
N PRO A 33 -15.62 -18.03 -14.93
CA PRO A 33 -16.68 -18.61 -14.11
C PRO A 33 -17.25 -17.59 -13.12
N LEU A 34 -16.38 -16.72 -12.57
CA LEU A 34 -16.75 -15.72 -11.57
C LEU A 34 -17.57 -14.56 -12.16
N ILE A 35 -17.15 -14.05 -13.32
CA ILE A 35 -17.77 -12.88 -13.98
C ILE A 35 -18.94 -13.29 -14.87
N GLY A 36 -19.01 -14.57 -15.27
CA GLY A 36 -20.02 -15.10 -16.19
C GLY A 36 -19.89 -14.61 -17.63
N LYS A 37 -18.80 -13.92 -17.99
CA LYS A 37 -18.57 -13.35 -19.34
C LYS A 37 -17.15 -13.64 -19.82
N ALA A 38 -17.00 -13.97 -21.10
CA ALA A 38 -15.70 -14.11 -21.74
C ALA A 38 -15.07 -12.75 -22.12
N THR A 39 -15.91 -11.74 -22.39
CA THR A 39 -15.47 -10.42 -22.83
C THR A 39 -16.38 -9.34 -22.25
N LEU A 40 -15.77 -8.29 -21.70
CA LEU A 40 -16.45 -7.10 -21.22
C LEU A 40 -16.44 -6.02 -22.29
N TYR A 41 -17.61 -5.42 -22.50
CA TYR A 41 -17.80 -4.39 -23.50
C TYR A 41 -18.45 -3.13 -22.91
N ARG A 42 -17.97 -1.95 -23.33
CA ARG A 42 -18.54 -0.64 -22.97
C ARG A 42 -18.51 0.31 -24.16
N GLN A 43 -19.53 1.14 -24.33
CA GLN A 43 -19.54 2.17 -25.38
C GLN A 43 -18.55 3.29 -24.99
N LEU A 44 -17.81 3.80 -25.97
CA LEU A 44 -16.86 4.90 -25.79
C LEU A 44 -17.35 6.20 -26.42
N GLY A 45 -18.18 6.11 -27.46
CA GLY A 45 -18.75 7.27 -28.15
C GLY A 45 -18.98 6.99 -29.63
N ASP A 46 -19.54 7.96 -30.33
CA ASP A 46 -19.82 7.87 -31.77
C ASP A 46 -18.76 8.59 -32.63
N SER A 47 -17.85 9.34 -31.99
CA SER A 47 -16.70 9.99 -32.61
C SER A 47 -15.36 9.52 -31.99
N TYR A 48 -14.26 9.71 -32.71
CA TYR A 48 -12.94 9.34 -32.20
C TYR A 48 -12.55 10.22 -31.00
N ARG A 49 -12.83 11.52 -31.09
CA ARG A 49 -12.58 12.47 -30.00
C ARG A 49 -13.31 12.08 -28.72
N GLU A 50 -14.61 11.78 -28.81
CA GLU A 50 -15.41 11.34 -27.66
C GLU A 50 -14.86 10.03 -27.08
N ALA A 51 -14.49 9.08 -27.95
CA ALA A 51 -13.91 7.81 -27.52
C ALA A 51 -12.60 7.98 -26.73
N MET A 52 -11.74 8.89 -27.16
CA MET A 52 -10.47 9.18 -26.47
C MET A 52 -10.69 9.89 -25.13
N GLN A 53 -11.73 10.72 -25.02
CA GLN A 53 -12.10 11.35 -23.75
C GLN A 53 -12.68 10.33 -22.75
N ALA A 54 -13.51 9.39 -23.21
CA ALA A 54 -14.14 8.39 -22.35
C ALA A 54 -13.20 7.23 -21.95
N LEU A 55 -12.21 6.92 -22.79
CA LEU A 55 -11.35 5.75 -22.64
C LEU A 55 -10.68 5.62 -21.25
N PRO A 56 -10.03 6.64 -20.67
CA PRO A 56 -9.33 6.49 -19.39
C PRO A 56 -10.25 6.04 -18.26
N LEU A 57 -11.45 6.64 -18.17
CA LEU A 57 -12.42 6.33 -17.13
C LEU A 57 -13.01 4.92 -17.32
N VAL A 58 -13.40 4.58 -18.55
CA VAL A 58 -13.96 3.26 -18.87
C VAL A 58 -12.93 2.16 -18.64
N HIS A 59 -11.68 2.39 -19.04
CA HIS A 59 -10.58 1.45 -18.82
C HIS A 59 -10.34 1.24 -17.32
N ALA A 60 -10.19 2.33 -16.55
CA ALA A 60 -9.98 2.25 -15.11
C ALA A 60 -11.09 1.49 -14.39
N ARG A 61 -12.36 1.73 -14.75
CA ARG A 61 -13.51 1.03 -14.14
C ARG A 61 -13.54 -0.47 -14.47
N ILE A 62 -13.17 -0.86 -15.69
CA ILE A 62 -13.12 -2.28 -16.05
C ILE A 62 -11.93 -2.98 -15.39
N GLU A 63 -10.75 -2.36 -15.38
CA GLU A 63 -9.59 -2.96 -14.69
C GLU A 63 -9.81 -3.02 -13.17
N ALA A 64 -10.48 -2.03 -12.57
CA ALA A 64 -10.90 -2.10 -11.17
C ALA A 64 -11.79 -3.32 -10.91
N LEU A 65 -12.86 -3.51 -11.69
CA LEU A 65 -13.74 -4.69 -11.58
C LEU A 65 -12.97 -6.01 -11.70
N LEU A 66 -12.07 -6.11 -12.69
CA LEU A 66 -11.26 -7.31 -12.87
C LEU A 66 -10.28 -7.54 -11.72
N ASN A 67 -9.71 -6.47 -11.17
CA ASN A 67 -8.78 -6.54 -10.05
C ASN A 67 -9.48 -6.89 -8.74
N ASP A 68 -10.63 -6.27 -8.46
CA ASP A 68 -11.46 -6.55 -7.29
C ASP A 68 -11.82 -8.04 -7.27
N GLU A 69 -12.32 -8.55 -8.41
CA GLU A 69 -12.66 -9.97 -8.51
C GLU A 69 -11.41 -10.86 -8.47
N ALA A 70 -10.27 -10.42 -8.98
CA ALA A 70 -9.01 -11.18 -8.90
C ALA A 70 -8.38 -11.20 -7.49
N ASN A 71 -8.76 -10.27 -6.62
CA ASN A 71 -8.17 -10.08 -5.30
C ASN A 71 -9.09 -10.56 -4.16
N LYS A 72 -10.40 -10.62 -4.39
CA LYS A 72 -11.38 -11.16 -3.44
C LYS A 72 -11.05 -12.60 -3.03
N SER A 73 -11.01 -12.86 -1.74
CA SER A 73 -10.61 -14.15 -1.21
C SER A 73 -11.67 -15.22 -1.45
N ALA A 74 -11.30 -16.50 -1.28
CA ALA A 74 -12.28 -17.58 -1.37
C ALA A 74 -13.33 -17.46 -0.25
N ARG A 75 -12.92 -17.02 0.94
CA ARG A 75 -13.80 -16.75 2.08
C ARG A 75 -14.83 -15.67 1.77
N GLU A 76 -14.38 -14.48 1.39
CA GLU A 76 -15.24 -13.33 1.06
C GLU A 76 -16.23 -13.68 -0.06
N ARG A 77 -15.74 -14.36 -1.11
CA ARG A 77 -16.56 -14.78 -2.24
C ARG A 77 -17.60 -15.82 -1.85
N SER A 78 -17.24 -16.81 -1.04
CA SER A 78 -18.18 -17.83 -0.56
C SER A 78 -19.30 -17.17 0.24
N LEU A 79 -18.96 -16.22 1.09
CA LEU A 79 -19.93 -15.47 1.88
C LEU A 79 -20.88 -14.63 1.01
N GLU A 80 -20.37 -13.89 0.02
CA GLU A 80 -21.21 -13.11 -0.90
C GLU A 80 -22.15 -14.00 -1.72
N ILE A 81 -21.68 -15.17 -2.16
CA ILE A 81 -22.51 -16.13 -2.89
C ILE A 81 -23.63 -16.66 -2.00
N ILE A 82 -23.31 -17.08 -0.77
CA ILE A 82 -24.30 -17.56 0.20
C ILE A 82 -25.32 -16.46 0.48
N ARG A 83 -24.87 -15.23 0.75
CA ARG A 83 -25.74 -14.07 0.97
C ARG A 83 -26.68 -13.82 -0.21
N GLY A 84 -26.15 -13.83 -1.43
CA GLY A 84 -26.93 -13.58 -2.64
C GLY A 84 -27.93 -14.68 -2.99
N ALA A 85 -27.64 -15.94 -2.64
CA ALA A 85 -28.47 -17.09 -2.99
C ALA A 85 -29.44 -17.52 -1.88
N LEU A 86 -29.00 -17.47 -0.62
CA LEU A 86 -29.71 -18.01 0.55
C LEU A 86 -30.12 -16.92 1.57
N GLY A 87 -29.68 -15.68 1.37
CA GLY A 87 -30.04 -14.52 2.21
C GLY A 87 -29.02 -14.21 3.31
N ASP A 88 -29.22 -13.06 3.96
CA ASP A 88 -28.31 -12.52 4.97
C ASP A 88 -28.23 -13.40 6.22
N GLU A 89 -29.35 -13.92 6.70
CA GLU A 89 -29.42 -14.74 7.92
C GLU A 89 -28.57 -16.02 7.79
N VAL A 90 -28.65 -16.72 6.65
CA VAL A 90 -27.83 -17.91 6.41
C VAL A 90 -26.35 -17.56 6.33
N ALA A 91 -26.01 -16.43 5.69
CA ALA A 91 -24.63 -15.95 5.63
C ALA A 91 -24.07 -15.61 7.02
N GLU A 92 -24.88 -15.03 7.91
CA GLU A 92 -24.52 -14.76 9.30
C GLU A 92 -24.32 -16.04 10.11
N MET A 93 -25.17 -17.05 9.94
CA MET A 93 -25.00 -18.35 10.59
C MET A 93 -23.71 -19.05 10.16
N VAL A 94 -23.38 -18.99 8.86
CA VAL A 94 -22.12 -19.52 8.32
C VAL A 94 -20.91 -18.77 8.90
N LEU A 95 -20.99 -17.44 9.04
CA LEU A 95 -19.93 -16.64 9.66
C LEU A 95 -19.73 -16.95 11.14
N ALA A 96 -20.82 -17.21 11.85
CA ALA A 96 -20.80 -17.53 13.27
C ALA A 96 -20.47 -19.00 13.56
N GLU A 97 -20.32 -19.83 12.52
CA GLU A 97 -20.13 -21.28 12.62
C GLU A 97 -21.29 -21.98 13.36
N THR A 98 -22.52 -21.47 13.20
CA THR A 98 -23.73 -21.92 13.91
C THR A 98 -24.73 -22.66 13.03
N VAL A 99 -24.34 -23.05 11.80
CA VAL A 99 -25.21 -23.82 10.89
C VAL A 99 -25.58 -25.16 11.55
N PRO A 100 -26.88 -25.44 11.80
CA PRO A 100 -27.28 -26.69 12.45
C PRO A 100 -27.06 -27.89 11.52
N GLU A 101 -26.50 -28.96 12.05
CA GLU A 101 -26.35 -30.23 11.34
C GLU A 101 -27.72 -30.87 11.05
N TYR A 102 -27.83 -31.54 9.90
CA TYR A 102 -29.05 -32.19 9.39
C TYR A 102 -30.25 -31.23 9.32
N SER A 103 -30.00 -30.00 8.87
CA SER A 103 -31.03 -28.95 8.77
C SER A 103 -31.34 -28.57 7.31
N PRO A 104 -32.52 -27.97 7.06
CA PRO A 104 -32.85 -27.43 5.74
C PRO A 104 -31.83 -26.39 5.24
N ILE A 105 -31.13 -25.72 6.15
CA ILE A 105 -30.09 -24.73 5.82
C ILE A 105 -28.84 -25.43 5.29
N GLU A 106 -28.40 -26.51 5.97
CA GLU A 106 -27.29 -27.34 5.49
C GLU A 106 -27.62 -27.95 4.12
N ASP A 107 -28.84 -28.45 3.93
CA ASP A 107 -29.29 -28.98 2.65
C ASP A 107 -29.25 -27.93 1.53
N ALA A 108 -29.69 -26.69 1.83
CA ALA A 108 -29.64 -25.59 0.88
C ALA A 108 -28.20 -25.20 0.51
N LEU A 109 -27.28 -25.19 1.47
CA LEU A 109 -25.84 -24.96 1.24
C LEU A 109 -25.22 -26.06 0.38
N ASN A 110 -25.55 -27.32 0.67
CA ASN A 110 -25.10 -28.49 -0.11
C ASN A 110 -25.56 -28.41 -1.57
N GLU A 111 -26.84 -28.11 -1.82
CA GLU A 111 -27.38 -27.95 -3.17
C GLU A 111 -26.73 -26.77 -3.91
N LEU A 112 -26.57 -25.62 -3.23
CA LEU A 112 -25.86 -24.47 -3.80
C LEU A 112 -24.42 -24.84 -4.19
N GLY A 113 -23.70 -25.56 -3.32
CA GLY A 113 -22.36 -26.05 -3.59
C GLY A 113 -22.30 -26.96 -4.83
N LYS A 114 -23.25 -27.88 -4.99
CA LYS A 114 -23.35 -28.75 -6.18
C LYS A 114 -23.57 -27.93 -7.46
N ASP A 115 -24.40 -26.90 -7.41
CA ASP A 115 -24.65 -26.04 -8.56
C ASP A 115 -23.43 -25.18 -8.93
N LEU A 116 -22.71 -24.65 -7.95
CA LEU A 116 -21.43 -23.96 -8.19
C LEU A 116 -20.38 -24.88 -8.80
N HIS A 117 -20.36 -26.16 -8.39
CA HIS A 117 -19.49 -27.17 -8.99
C HIS A 117 -19.80 -27.38 -10.48
N LYS A 118 -21.09 -27.51 -10.85
CA LYS A 118 -21.54 -27.61 -12.25
C LYS A 118 -21.12 -26.38 -13.07
N GLN A 119 -21.11 -25.20 -12.45
CA GLN A 119 -20.67 -23.94 -13.07
C GLN A 119 -19.13 -23.79 -13.17
N LYS A 120 -18.35 -24.80 -12.73
CA LYS A 120 -16.88 -24.79 -12.74
C LYS A 120 -16.29 -23.63 -11.91
N MET A 121 -16.94 -23.29 -10.81
CA MET A 121 -16.41 -22.34 -9.84
C MET A 121 -15.13 -22.88 -9.18
N PRO A 122 -14.24 -22.02 -8.65
CA PRO A 122 -13.03 -22.46 -7.95
C PRO A 122 -13.35 -23.48 -6.85
N THR A 123 -12.61 -24.59 -6.81
CA THR A 123 -12.86 -25.72 -5.89
C THR A 123 -12.94 -25.29 -4.44
N GLU A 124 -12.11 -24.35 -4.02
CA GLU A 124 -12.10 -23.85 -2.64
C GLU A 124 -13.40 -23.12 -2.28
N VAL A 125 -13.95 -22.31 -3.20
CA VAL A 125 -15.23 -21.62 -3.01
C VAL A 125 -16.36 -22.63 -2.96
N VAL A 126 -16.37 -23.60 -3.89
CA VAL A 126 -17.36 -24.68 -3.92
C VAL A 126 -17.38 -25.44 -2.60
N GLN A 127 -16.21 -25.80 -2.08
CA GLN A 127 -16.10 -26.52 -0.80
C GLN A 127 -16.62 -25.70 0.37
N GLN A 128 -16.20 -24.44 0.51
CA GLN A 128 -16.63 -23.58 1.62
C GLN A 128 -18.14 -23.34 1.62
N VAL A 129 -18.74 -23.14 0.44
CA VAL A 129 -20.20 -23.01 0.30
C VAL A 129 -20.91 -24.31 0.61
N TYR A 130 -20.46 -25.42 0.02
CA TYR A 130 -21.07 -26.74 0.24
C TYR A 130 -21.08 -27.11 1.73
N THR A 131 -19.94 -26.98 2.42
CA THR A 131 -19.84 -27.37 3.83
C THR A 131 -20.40 -26.34 4.80
N GLY A 132 -20.80 -25.14 4.34
CA GLY A 132 -21.16 -24.03 5.21
C GLY A 132 -20.05 -23.58 6.17
N LYS A 133 -18.78 -23.85 5.82
CA LYS A 133 -17.62 -23.59 6.69
C LYS A 133 -16.59 -22.76 5.95
N LEU A 134 -16.37 -21.54 6.44
CA LEU A 134 -15.45 -20.59 5.83
C LEU A 134 -14.02 -20.83 6.32
N LYS A 135 -13.08 -20.96 5.38
CA LYS A 135 -11.66 -21.03 5.73
C LYS A 135 -11.15 -19.61 6.01
N PRO A 136 -10.35 -19.37 7.06
CA PRO A 136 -9.72 -18.07 7.28
C PRO A 136 -8.74 -17.76 6.14
N ASP A 137 -8.63 -16.48 5.79
CA ASP A 137 -7.70 -16.07 4.76
C ASP A 137 -6.25 -16.30 5.21
N VAL A 138 -5.48 -16.89 4.30
CA VAL A 138 -4.05 -17.10 4.52
C VAL A 138 -3.38 -15.75 4.66
N LEU A 139 -2.80 -15.49 5.82
CA LEU A 139 -2.12 -14.23 6.06
C LEU A 139 -0.76 -14.23 5.36
N THR A 140 -0.62 -13.37 4.36
CA THR A 140 0.58 -13.27 3.50
C THR A 140 1.38 -12.01 3.78
N LEU A 141 2.61 -11.93 3.24
CA LEU A 141 3.43 -10.70 3.32
C LEU A 141 2.74 -9.50 2.67
N ALA A 142 2.02 -9.68 1.56
CA ALA A 142 1.25 -8.60 0.94
C ALA A 142 0.21 -8.04 1.91
N MET A 143 -0.64 -8.93 2.47
CA MET A 143 -1.70 -8.55 3.42
C MET A 143 -1.13 -7.91 4.68
N THR A 144 0.01 -8.41 5.16
CA THR A 144 0.71 -7.84 6.31
C THR A 144 1.11 -6.40 6.08
N LEU A 145 1.62 -6.10 4.88
CA LEU A 145 1.99 -4.73 4.52
C LEU A 145 0.75 -3.83 4.38
N ASP A 146 -0.35 -4.33 3.82
CA ASP A 146 -1.62 -3.58 3.71
C ASP A 146 -2.20 -3.26 5.10
N GLN A 147 -2.25 -4.24 6.00
CA GLN A 147 -2.73 -4.06 7.38
C GLN A 147 -1.86 -3.06 8.14
N TYR A 148 -0.53 -3.16 7.99
CA TYR A 148 0.39 -2.22 8.63
C TYR A 148 0.29 -0.80 8.06
N GLU A 149 0.07 -0.67 6.75
CA GLU A 149 -0.20 0.62 6.10
C GLU A 149 -1.48 1.25 6.65
N ALA A 150 -2.57 0.49 6.72
CA ALA A 150 -3.84 0.94 7.29
C ALA A 150 -3.69 1.37 8.75
N TYR A 151 -3.02 0.55 9.57
CA TYR A 151 -2.74 0.83 10.98
C TYR A 151 -1.91 2.12 11.20
N LYS A 152 -1.07 2.52 10.25
CA LYS A 152 -0.24 3.73 10.35
C LYS A 152 -0.81 4.95 9.62
N SER A 153 -2.01 4.84 9.05
CA SER A 153 -2.61 5.87 8.19
C SER A 153 -3.56 6.84 8.92
N ASP A 154 -3.30 7.13 10.20
CA ASP A 154 -4.18 7.98 11.04
C ASP A 154 -4.36 9.41 10.51
N THR A 155 -3.41 9.92 9.72
CA THR A 155 -3.48 11.24 9.08
C THR A 155 -3.13 11.16 7.60
N PRO A 156 -3.62 12.08 6.75
CA PRO A 156 -3.29 12.07 5.32
C PRO A 156 -1.78 12.13 5.03
N LYS A 157 -1.02 12.83 5.88
CA LYS A 157 0.44 12.89 5.81
C LYS A 157 1.07 11.54 6.17
N ALA A 158 0.62 10.93 7.27
CA ALA A 158 1.12 9.63 7.69
C ALA A 158 0.84 8.57 6.62
N ALA A 159 -0.38 8.52 6.09
CA ALA A 159 -0.80 7.63 5.00
C ALA A 159 0.13 7.75 3.78
N ARG A 160 0.41 8.99 3.34
CA ARG A 160 1.35 9.24 2.23
C ARG A 160 2.76 8.74 2.54
N GLU A 161 3.28 9.00 3.74
CA GLU A 161 4.63 8.59 4.12
C GLU A 161 4.78 7.07 4.25
N ILE A 162 3.82 6.39 4.89
CA ILE A 162 3.87 4.94 5.04
C ILE A 162 3.63 4.24 3.71
N GLY A 163 2.63 4.67 2.92
CA GLY A 163 2.34 4.08 1.62
C GLY A 163 3.53 4.17 0.65
N GLN A 164 4.24 5.31 0.63
CA GLN A 164 5.47 5.43 -0.17
C GLN A 164 6.58 4.47 0.27
N ARG A 165 6.68 4.13 1.56
CA ARG A 165 7.69 3.19 2.08
C ARG A 165 7.27 1.75 1.78
N VAL A 166 6.00 1.43 2.01
CA VAL A 166 5.42 0.11 1.76
C VAL A 166 5.47 -0.22 0.26
N GLU A 167 5.16 0.71 -0.63
CA GLU A 167 5.19 0.44 -2.07
C GLU A 167 6.61 0.23 -2.61
N ARG A 168 7.59 0.94 -2.05
CA ARG A 168 9.01 0.67 -2.33
C ARG A 168 9.40 -0.74 -1.89
N LEU A 169 9.03 -1.14 -0.67
CA LEU A 169 9.26 -2.50 -0.17
C LEU A 169 8.55 -3.55 -1.02
N ARG A 170 7.32 -3.30 -1.46
CA ARG A 170 6.59 -4.19 -2.39
C ARG A 170 7.35 -4.36 -3.69
N THR A 171 7.91 -3.28 -4.23
CA THR A 171 8.72 -3.34 -5.45
C THR A 171 9.98 -4.18 -5.26
N ASP A 172 10.71 -3.95 -4.16
CA ASP A 172 11.89 -4.74 -3.81
C ASP A 172 11.53 -6.22 -3.59
N MET A 173 10.49 -6.52 -2.82
CA MET A 173 10.00 -7.90 -2.58
C MET A 173 9.52 -8.58 -3.86
N LYS A 174 8.83 -7.87 -4.76
CA LYS A 174 8.42 -8.41 -6.07
C LYS A 174 9.62 -8.79 -6.93
N SER A 175 10.73 -8.05 -6.83
CA SER A 175 11.95 -8.35 -7.58
C SER A 175 12.70 -9.57 -7.03
N VAL A 176 12.67 -9.79 -5.70
CA VAL A 176 13.37 -10.90 -5.04
C VAL A 176 12.53 -12.19 -5.03
N PHE A 177 11.27 -12.10 -4.61
CA PHE A 177 10.40 -13.27 -4.38
C PHE A 177 9.48 -13.60 -5.56
N GLY A 178 9.27 -12.64 -6.46
CA GLY A 178 8.21 -12.69 -7.45
C GLY A 178 6.82 -12.34 -6.88
N LYS A 179 5.90 -12.00 -7.77
CA LYS A 179 4.53 -11.57 -7.42
C LYS A 179 3.71 -12.66 -6.74
N GLN A 180 3.93 -13.93 -7.11
CA GLN A 180 3.15 -15.06 -6.62
C GLN A 180 3.45 -15.34 -5.15
N LYS A 181 4.74 -15.44 -4.80
CA LYS A 181 5.17 -15.69 -3.41
C LYS A 181 4.71 -14.60 -2.47
N LEU A 182 4.80 -13.33 -2.89
CA LEU A 182 4.33 -12.20 -2.09
C LEU A 182 2.81 -12.24 -1.80
N LYS A 183 2.01 -12.71 -2.77
CA LYS A 183 0.54 -12.65 -2.70
C LYS A 183 -0.11 -13.90 -2.10
N TYR A 184 0.48 -15.07 -2.28
CA TYR A 184 -0.18 -16.35 -1.98
C TYR A 184 0.55 -17.21 -0.94
N THR A 185 1.80 -16.91 -0.61
CA THR A 185 2.54 -17.70 0.37
C THR A 185 2.16 -17.29 1.79
N PRO A 186 1.73 -18.23 2.64
CA PRO A 186 1.51 -17.99 4.06
C PRO A 186 2.74 -17.38 4.73
N LEU A 187 2.54 -16.52 5.74
CA LEU A 187 3.64 -16.00 6.55
C LEU A 187 4.47 -17.11 7.21
N THR A 188 3.85 -18.24 7.56
CA THR A 188 4.51 -19.42 8.15
C THR A 188 5.57 -20.03 7.23
N ASP A 189 5.38 -19.86 5.92
CA ASP A 189 6.20 -20.48 4.88
C ASP A 189 7.27 -19.51 4.35
N ILE A 190 7.28 -18.26 4.85
CA ILE A 190 8.35 -17.32 4.56
C ILE A 190 9.57 -17.71 5.37
N THR A 191 10.65 -18.03 4.66
CA THR A 191 11.84 -18.60 5.29
C THR A 191 12.83 -17.53 5.73
N ARG A 192 13.81 -17.94 6.55
CA ARG A 192 14.96 -17.08 6.86
C ARG A 192 15.79 -16.75 5.62
N GLN A 193 15.82 -17.64 4.62
CA GLN A 193 16.52 -17.39 3.37
C GLN A 193 15.87 -16.24 2.61
N ASP A 194 14.53 -16.19 2.53
CA ASP A 194 13.81 -15.08 1.92
C ASP A 194 14.17 -13.73 2.56
N ALA A 195 14.27 -13.70 3.89
CA ALA A 195 14.67 -12.50 4.62
C ALA A 195 16.14 -12.10 4.34
N ASN A 196 17.03 -13.07 4.14
CA ASN A 196 18.42 -12.81 3.73
C ASN A 196 18.50 -12.29 2.30
N ASP A 197 17.73 -12.87 1.37
CA ASP A 197 17.73 -12.47 -0.04
C ASP A 197 17.22 -11.03 -0.19
N LEU A 198 16.16 -10.65 0.54
CA LEU A 198 15.70 -9.27 0.56
C LEU A 198 16.74 -8.33 1.18
N ARG A 199 17.42 -8.76 2.26
CA ARG A 199 18.51 -7.97 2.86
C ARG A 199 19.61 -7.72 1.84
N ASP A 200 20.07 -8.74 1.14
CA ASP A 200 21.20 -8.66 0.22
C ASP A 200 20.84 -7.82 -1.01
N HIS A 201 19.62 -7.96 -1.52
CA HIS A 201 19.05 -7.06 -2.54
C HIS A 201 19.06 -5.60 -2.08
N LEU A 202 18.60 -5.31 -0.86
CA LEU A 202 18.62 -3.95 -0.34
C LEU A 202 20.05 -3.41 -0.16
N LEU A 203 20.99 -4.23 0.32
CA LEU A 203 22.39 -3.84 0.50
C LEU A 203 23.12 -3.58 -0.82
N SER A 204 22.67 -4.18 -1.93
CA SER A 204 23.20 -3.87 -3.25
C SER A 204 22.81 -2.47 -3.75
N ARG A 205 21.72 -1.89 -3.21
CA ARG A 205 21.08 -0.69 -3.75
C ARG A 205 21.14 0.52 -2.81
N VAL A 206 21.18 0.29 -1.50
CA VAL A 206 21.16 1.36 -0.48
C VAL A 206 22.23 1.13 0.57
N SER A 207 22.61 2.20 1.29
CA SER A 207 23.55 2.09 2.40
C SER A 207 23.04 1.15 3.50
N ALA A 208 23.95 0.55 4.27
CA ALA A 208 23.61 -0.38 5.36
C ALA A 208 22.59 0.21 6.35
N ASN A 209 22.76 1.47 6.75
CA ASN A 209 21.80 2.18 7.61
C ASN A 209 20.42 2.36 6.96
N SER A 210 20.36 2.55 5.65
CA SER A 210 19.09 2.63 4.92
C SER A 210 18.40 1.26 4.81
N ALA A 211 19.16 0.19 4.54
CA ALA A 211 18.65 -1.17 4.51
C ALA A 211 18.07 -1.57 5.88
N VAL A 212 18.76 -1.25 6.98
CA VAL A 212 18.25 -1.48 8.35
C VAL A 212 16.91 -0.80 8.57
N ARG A 213 16.76 0.47 8.17
CA ARG A 213 15.49 1.19 8.31
C ARG A 213 14.38 0.58 7.48
N MET A 214 14.66 0.17 6.25
CA MET A 214 13.68 -0.46 5.36
C MET A 214 13.23 -1.83 5.89
N LEU A 215 14.16 -2.69 6.30
CA LEU A 215 13.85 -3.99 6.90
C LEU A 215 13.15 -3.85 8.26
N GLY A 216 13.42 -2.77 8.99
CA GLY A 216 12.72 -2.42 10.22
C GLY A 216 11.21 -2.22 10.02
N VAL A 217 10.78 -1.66 8.88
CA VAL A 217 9.36 -1.55 8.53
C VAL A 217 8.74 -2.94 8.35
N VAL A 218 9.40 -3.82 7.57
CA VAL A 218 8.92 -5.20 7.34
C VAL A 218 8.81 -5.97 8.67
N ARG A 219 9.84 -5.88 9.51
CA ARG A 219 9.86 -6.51 10.83
C ARG A 219 8.69 -6.02 11.69
N THR A 220 8.46 -4.71 11.72
CA THR A 220 7.40 -4.11 12.53
C THR A 220 6.01 -4.50 12.02
N ALA A 221 5.83 -4.52 10.69
CA ALA A 221 4.59 -4.97 10.07
C ALA A 221 4.25 -6.43 10.43
N ILE A 222 5.23 -7.34 10.32
CA ILE A 222 5.04 -8.75 10.68
C ILE A 222 4.77 -8.91 12.18
N ASN A 223 5.49 -8.21 13.05
CA ASN A 223 5.25 -8.27 14.49
C ASN A 223 3.85 -7.76 14.86
N HIS A 224 3.39 -6.69 14.22
CA HIS A 224 2.05 -6.15 14.43
C HIS A 224 0.99 -7.22 14.14
N VAL A 225 1.10 -7.88 12.99
CA VAL A 225 0.18 -8.95 12.58
C VAL A 225 0.26 -10.19 13.47
N ILE A 226 1.46 -10.58 13.88
CA ILE A 226 1.65 -11.71 14.80
C ILE A 226 0.87 -11.48 16.10
N VAL A 227 0.91 -10.26 16.64
CA VAL A 227 0.17 -9.90 17.86
C VAL A 227 -1.32 -9.79 17.57
N GLU A 228 -1.71 -9.07 16.53
CA GLU A 228 -3.12 -8.80 16.19
C GLU A 228 -3.92 -10.08 15.93
N HIS A 229 -3.31 -11.03 15.23
CA HIS A 229 -3.94 -12.31 14.88
C HIS A 229 -3.55 -13.44 15.84
N SER A 230 -2.87 -13.13 16.95
CA SER A 230 -2.40 -14.11 17.95
C SER A 230 -1.66 -15.31 17.33
N LEU A 231 -0.79 -15.05 16.34
CA LEU A 231 -0.05 -16.09 15.63
C LEU A 231 1.13 -16.58 16.45
N THR A 232 1.29 -17.90 16.56
CA THR A 232 2.44 -18.52 17.25
C THR A 232 3.58 -18.83 16.27
N ILE A 233 4.07 -17.82 15.54
CA ILE A 233 5.15 -17.97 14.54
C ILE A 233 6.34 -17.05 14.82
N PRO A 234 7.58 -17.49 14.51
CA PRO A 234 8.74 -16.62 14.64
C PRO A 234 8.82 -15.60 13.49
N ASN A 235 9.20 -14.36 13.79
CA ASN A 235 9.46 -13.37 12.75
C ASN A 235 10.86 -13.55 12.15
N VAL A 236 10.91 -14.09 10.93
CA VAL A 236 12.15 -14.36 10.18
C VAL A 236 12.95 -13.13 9.77
N PHE A 237 12.42 -11.91 9.92
CA PHE A 237 13.14 -10.64 9.71
C PHE A 237 13.78 -10.07 10.99
N THR A 238 13.64 -10.76 12.12
CA THR A 238 14.25 -10.38 13.40
C THR A 238 15.75 -10.66 13.39
N ASN A 239 16.58 -9.76 13.92
CA ASN A 239 18.04 -9.96 14.04
C ASN A 239 18.75 -10.35 12.73
N LEU A 240 18.35 -9.76 11.58
CA LEU A 240 19.13 -9.89 10.34
C LEU A 240 20.50 -9.22 10.53
N LYS A 241 21.58 -9.97 10.29
CA LYS A 241 22.95 -9.46 10.40
C LYS A 241 23.24 -8.55 9.20
N ILE A 242 23.46 -7.27 9.46
CA ILE A 242 23.84 -6.27 8.44
C ILE A 242 25.16 -5.66 8.87
N LYS A 243 26.23 -5.92 8.11
CA LYS A 243 27.57 -5.35 8.37
C LYS A 243 27.61 -3.90 7.89
N GLY A 244 28.32 -3.04 8.62
CA GLY A 244 28.47 -1.62 8.28
C GLY A 244 27.27 -0.73 8.64
N ALA A 245 26.27 -1.26 9.36
CA ALA A 245 25.24 -0.46 10.00
C ALA A 245 25.74 0.07 11.36
N GLY A 246 25.35 1.30 11.70
CA GLY A 246 25.83 2.03 12.87
C GLY A 246 26.54 3.33 12.48
N ALA A 247 27.17 3.96 13.48
CA ALA A 247 27.98 5.14 13.27
C ALA A 247 29.23 4.76 12.45
N SER A 248 29.44 5.46 11.34
CA SER A 248 30.59 5.26 10.45
C SER A 248 31.67 6.31 10.71
N LYS A 249 32.94 5.97 10.45
CA LYS A 249 34.05 6.93 10.43
C LYS A 249 33.82 8.09 9.44
N HIS A 250 32.94 7.88 8.45
CA HIS A 250 32.55 8.88 7.45
C HIS A 250 31.20 9.57 7.76
N ASP A 251 30.63 9.37 8.95
CA ASP A 251 29.44 10.13 9.33
C ASP A 251 29.77 11.62 9.44
N ARG A 252 28.76 12.45 9.16
CA ARG A 252 28.86 13.90 9.26
C ARG A 252 29.22 14.26 10.71
N LEU A 253 30.41 14.81 10.89
CA LEU A 253 30.83 15.37 12.17
C LEU A 253 30.17 16.74 12.36
N PRO A 254 29.93 17.18 13.61
CA PRO A 254 29.60 18.56 13.90
C PRO A 254 30.65 19.50 13.32
N LEU A 255 30.22 20.67 12.83
CA LEU A 255 31.15 21.72 12.41
C LEU A 255 31.87 22.27 13.64
N THR A 256 33.18 22.50 13.53
CA THR A 256 33.95 23.21 14.56
C THR A 256 33.70 24.71 14.47
N ASP A 257 33.94 25.44 15.57
CA ASP A 257 33.81 26.90 15.59
C ASP A 257 34.66 27.57 14.50
N SER A 258 35.88 27.05 14.28
CA SER A 258 36.75 27.52 13.20
C SER A 258 36.16 27.31 11.80
N GLN A 259 35.48 26.19 11.57
CA GLN A 259 34.79 25.92 10.30
C GLN A 259 33.57 26.82 10.13
N LEU A 260 32.84 27.12 11.20
CA LEU A 260 31.75 28.07 11.19
C LEU A 260 32.23 29.48 10.81
N THR A 261 33.32 29.97 11.42
CA THR A 261 33.89 31.27 11.05
C THR A 261 34.30 31.34 9.58
N LEU A 262 34.85 30.25 9.02
CA LEU A 262 35.21 30.19 7.59
C LEU A 262 34.00 30.25 6.65
N LEU A 263 32.81 29.87 7.12
CA LEU A 263 31.58 29.89 6.34
C LEU A 263 30.87 31.24 6.37
N GLU A 264 31.14 32.11 7.35
CA GLU A 264 30.47 33.41 7.51
C GLU A 264 30.49 34.29 6.25
N PRO A 265 31.63 34.45 5.53
CA PRO A 265 31.68 35.28 4.33
C PRO A 265 30.79 34.77 3.19
N ALA A 266 30.50 33.46 3.15
CA ALA A 266 29.65 32.88 2.11
C ALA A 266 28.18 33.26 2.27
N PHE A 267 27.75 33.64 3.48
CA PHE A 267 26.37 33.97 3.79
C PHE A 267 26.14 35.47 4.05
N SER A 268 27.18 36.22 4.40
CA SER A 268 27.06 37.64 4.81
C SER A 268 26.61 38.59 3.69
N GLY A 269 26.78 38.20 2.42
CA GLY A 269 26.37 38.99 1.27
C GLY A 269 24.86 39.01 1.00
N ASP A 270 24.10 38.08 1.60
CA ASP A 270 22.64 37.98 1.47
C ASP A 270 21.99 38.03 2.85
N ALA A 271 21.12 39.02 3.09
CA ALA A 271 20.52 39.24 4.39
C ALA A 271 19.66 38.06 4.90
N ILE A 272 19.00 37.34 3.98
CA ILE A 272 18.16 36.17 4.33
C ILE A 272 19.06 34.99 4.67
N ALA A 273 20.07 34.73 3.85
CA ALA A 273 21.03 33.65 4.07
C ALA A 273 21.79 33.86 5.39
N TRP A 274 22.22 35.09 5.67
CA TRP A 274 22.86 35.47 6.93
C TRP A 274 21.94 35.25 8.14
N ALA A 275 20.70 35.71 8.07
CA ALA A 275 19.73 35.52 9.15
C ALA A 275 19.47 34.03 9.43
N LEU A 276 19.30 33.21 8.39
CA LEU A 276 19.15 31.76 8.53
C LEU A 276 20.39 31.11 9.14
N TYR A 277 21.58 31.49 8.66
CA TYR A 277 22.86 30.97 9.15
C TYR A 277 23.04 31.23 10.66
N VAL A 278 22.92 32.50 11.08
CA VAL A 278 23.06 32.90 12.49
C VAL A 278 22.02 32.20 13.36
N THR A 279 20.75 32.22 12.92
CA THR A 279 19.66 31.61 13.70
C THR A 279 19.86 30.11 13.89
N LEU A 280 20.22 29.36 12.84
CA LEU A 280 20.43 27.92 12.93
C LEU A 280 21.67 27.57 13.76
N ARG A 281 22.75 28.34 13.61
CA ARG A 281 24.00 28.17 14.36
C ARG A 281 23.78 28.37 15.86
N ASP A 282 23.15 29.48 16.23
CA ASP A 282 23.08 29.92 17.63
C ASP A 282 21.97 29.20 18.42
N THR A 283 20.87 28.80 17.74
CA THR A 283 19.75 28.10 18.41
C THR A 283 19.81 26.58 18.33
N GLY A 284 20.61 26.02 17.41
CA GLY A 284 20.61 24.58 17.10
C GLY A 284 19.27 24.05 16.57
N ALA A 285 18.36 24.95 16.17
CA ALA A 285 17.04 24.59 15.66
C ALA A 285 17.13 23.90 14.29
N ARG A 286 16.10 23.13 13.95
CA ARG A 286 15.99 22.54 12.61
C ARG A 286 15.63 23.62 11.60
N VAL A 287 16.08 23.46 10.35
CA VAL A 287 15.69 24.34 9.24
C VAL A 287 14.15 24.48 9.16
N SER A 288 13.41 23.39 9.33
CA SER A 288 11.94 23.41 9.33
C SER A 288 11.31 24.10 10.55
N GLU A 289 12.06 24.25 11.65
CA GLU A 289 11.62 25.00 12.83
C GLU A 289 11.75 26.51 12.59
N ILE A 290 12.79 26.95 11.88
CA ILE A 290 13.07 28.37 11.59
C ILE A 290 12.28 28.87 10.36
N SER A 291 12.13 28.03 9.35
CA SER A 291 11.44 28.36 8.09
C SER A 291 9.95 28.60 8.34
N GLY A 292 9.51 29.86 8.44
CA GLY A 292 8.12 30.24 8.70
C GLY A 292 7.84 30.73 10.13
N LEU A 293 8.87 31.12 10.88
CA LEU A 293 8.74 31.90 12.10
C LEU A 293 8.07 33.26 11.84
N ARG A 294 7.35 33.75 12.84
CA ARG A 294 6.68 35.05 12.82
C ARG A 294 7.47 36.02 13.69
N VAL A 295 7.28 37.31 13.45
CA VAL A 295 7.83 38.37 14.31
C VAL A 295 7.39 38.19 15.77
N LYS A 296 6.13 37.79 16.00
CA LYS A 296 5.61 37.53 17.35
C LYS A 296 6.21 36.31 18.06
N ASP A 297 6.90 35.45 17.33
CA ASP A 297 7.58 34.29 17.91
C ASP A 297 8.96 34.69 18.46
N CYS A 298 9.38 35.96 18.30
CA CYS A 298 10.61 36.51 18.86
C CYS A 298 10.27 37.46 20.02
N ASP A 299 10.68 37.11 21.23
CA ASP A 299 10.55 37.95 22.40
C ASP A 299 11.87 38.66 22.67
N LEU A 300 11.91 39.97 22.39
CA LEU A 300 13.09 40.80 22.60
C LEU A 300 13.34 41.13 24.07
N VAL A 301 12.32 41.01 24.93
CA VAL A 301 12.43 41.24 26.38
C VAL A 301 13.02 40.00 27.05
N ALA A 302 12.44 38.83 26.78
CA ALA A 302 12.94 37.55 27.27
C ALA A 302 14.19 37.07 26.52
N LYS A 303 14.53 37.72 25.38
CA LYS A 303 15.65 37.38 24.49
C LYS A 303 15.60 35.94 24.01
N CYS A 304 14.41 35.46 23.68
CA CYS A 304 14.17 34.10 23.27
C CYS A 304 13.33 34.04 21.99
N LEU A 305 13.35 32.85 21.40
CA LEU A 305 12.60 32.50 20.21
C LEU A 305 11.67 31.33 20.53
N ASP A 306 10.36 31.59 20.46
CA ASP A 306 9.32 30.63 20.75
C ASP A 306 8.99 29.76 19.54
N ILE A 307 9.59 28.58 19.50
CA ILE A 307 9.31 27.57 18.50
C ILE A 307 7.98 26.90 18.84
N SER A 308 6.91 27.31 18.18
CA SER A 308 5.57 26.72 18.30
C SER A 308 5.01 26.25 16.95
N PRO A 309 4.09 25.27 16.89
CA PRO A 309 3.45 24.90 15.63
C PRO A 309 2.55 26.03 15.10
N THR A 310 2.52 26.23 13.79
CA THR A 310 1.62 27.18 13.11
C THR A 310 0.86 26.49 11.97
N PRO A 311 -0.21 27.10 11.42
CA PRO A 311 -0.96 26.50 10.31
C PRO A 311 -0.12 26.16 9.06
N TRP A 312 0.98 26.87 8.84
CA TRP A 312 1.91 26.66 7.72
C TRP A 312 3.25 26.02 8.12
N ARG A 313 3.51 25.83 9.42
CA ARG A 313 4.76 25.26 9.95
C ARG A 313 4.45 24.22 11.02
N SER A 314 4.40 22.96 10.59
CA SER A 314 4.29 21.82 11.52
C SER A 314 5.63 21.52 12.18
N LEU A 315 5.62 21.17 13.47
CA LEU A 315 6.80 20.68 14.17
C LEU A 315 6.93 19.17 14.03
N LYS A 316 8.18 18.68 13.99
CA LYS A 316 8.46 17.25 13.77
C LYS A 316 8.09 16.37 14.97
N THR A 317 8.29 16.88 16.18
CA THR A 317 7.97 16.19 17.44
C THR A 317 7.41 17.18 18.45
N THR A 318 6.69 16.70 19.46
CA THR A 318 6.21 17.51 20.60
C THR A 318 7.36 18.23 21.30
N ASN A 319 8.50 17.57 21.52
CA ASN A 319 9.70 18.19 22.10
C ASN A 319 10.34 19.28 21.22
N SER A 320 9.88 19.45 19.98
CA SER A 320 10.32 20.56 19.13
C SER A 320 9.65 21.87 19.53
N GLN A 321 8.53 21.82 20.28
CA GLN A 321 7.91 23.01 20.84
C GLN A 321 8.67 23.45 22.08
N ARG A 322 9.38 24.58 21.99
CA ARG A 322 10.25 25.10 23.06
C ARG A 322 10.57 26.58 22.82
N SER A 323 11.00 27.25 23.88
CA SER A 323 11.67 28.55 23.80
C SER A 323 13.18 28.30 23.77
N VAL A 324 13.90 28.94 22.83
CA VAL A 324 15.37 28.87 22.69
C VAL A 324 16.00 30.24 22.79
#